data_AF-A0A645GIA6-F1
#
_entry.id   AF-A0A645GIA6-F1
#
_cell.length_a   1.000
_cell.length_b   1.000
_cell.length_c   1.000
_cell.angle_alpha   90.00
_cell.angle_beta   90.00
_cell.angle_gamma   90.00
#
_symmetry.space_group_name_H-M   'P 1'
#
loop_
_entity.id
_entity.type
_entity.pdbx_description
1 polymer ?
#
loop_
_entity_poly.entity_id
_entity_poly.type
_entity_poly.pdbx_seq_one_letter_code
_entity_poly.pdbx_strand_id
1 'polypeptide(L)'
;MLNRRIELCEEKNRDRKKWCGIGAGAVFFDVDGVRLPCPFCSPMTFDENSMDSISKYDYSSADNFIDEECFSRCYIYPVCPYCAGANFLTQGTFKTRDKSKCRIQKLITLFSADLEARRIIKNPQNLSESELFYKINAIEKVRELYLSEFEKYII
;
A
#
# COMPACT_ATOMS: atom_id res chain seq x y z
N MET A 1 -2.34 9.24 -3.09
CA MET A 1 -3.40 9.32 -2.05
C MET A 1 -2.80 9.94 -0.80
N LEU A 2 -3.29 11.13 -0.42
CA LEU A 2 -2.76 11.92 0.71
C LEU A 2 -3.48 11.65 2.03
N ASN A 3 -4.69 11.06 1.99
CA ASN A 3 -5.48 10.72 3.18
C ASN A 3 -5.08 9.33 3.73
N ARG A 4 -3.82 9.17 4.13
CA ARG A 4 -3.31 7.88 4.66
C ARG A 4 -3.66 7.78 6.13
N ARG A 5 -4.16 6.61 6.55
CA ARG A 5 -4.35 6.24 7.96
C ARG A 5 -3.03 5.93 8.64
N ILE A 6 -2.15 6.92 8.75
CA ILE A 6 -0.77 6.77 9.23
C ILE A 6 -0.69 6.21 10.65
N GLU A 7 -1.73 6.38 11.46
CA GLU A 7 -1.86 5.79 12.79
C GLU A 7 -1.72 4.26 12.78
N LEU A 8 -2.08 3.59 11.67
CA LEU A 8 -1.92 2.14 11.51
C LEU A 8 -0.45 1.69 11.51
N CYS A 9 0.51 2.60 11.31
CA CYS A 9 1.93 2.26 11.34
C CYS A 9 2.43 1.94 12.76
N GLU A 10 1.71 2.41 13.79
CA GLU A 10 2.00 2.18 15.20
C GLU A 10 1.36 0.87 15.74
N GLU A 11 0.60 0.15 14.91
CA GLU A 11 0.06 -1.16 15.30
C GLU A 11 1.18 -2.16 15.59
N LYS A 12 1.20 -2.68 16.82
CA LYS A 12 2.20 -3.67 17.26
C LYS A 12 2.05 -5.01 16.54
N ASN A 13 0.81 -5.40 16.24
CA ASN A 13 0.48 -6.64 15.55
C ASN A 13 -0.04 -6.31 14.16
N ARG A 14 0.84 -6.37 13.17
CA ARG A 14 0.49 -6.07 11.78
C ARG A 14 -0.24 -7.24 11.14
N ASP A 15 -1.47 -7.01 10.72
CA ASP A 15 -2.23 -8.01 9.97
C ASP A 15 -1.61 -8.29 8.60
N ARG A 16 -1.52 -9.58 8.29
CA ARG A 16 -1.08 -10.08 6.99
C ARG A 16 -2.25 -10.02 6.02
N LYS A 17 -2.39 -8.87 5.34
CA LYS A 17 -3.51 -8.58 4.42
C LYS A 17 -3.04 -8.11 3.05
N LYS A 18 -3.83 -8.43 2.02
CA LYS A 18 -3.69 -7.86 0.68
C LYS A 18 -3.99 -6.37 0.73
N TRP A 19 -3.21 -5.56 0.01
CA TRP A 19 -3.47 -4.12 -0.09
C TRP A 19 -4.75 -3.82 -0.87
N CYS A 20 -4.96 -4.52 -1.99
CA CYS A 20 -6.12 -4.33 -2.86
C CYS A 20 -7.03 -5.58 -2.86
N GLY A 21 -8.21 -5.44 -3.48
CA GLY A 21 -9.20 -6.51 -3.57
C GLY A 21 -8.92 -7.59 -4.63
N ILE A 22 -7.70 -7.71 -5.18
CA ILE A 22 -7.41 -8.65 -6.27
C ILE A 22 -7.83 -10.09 -5.91
N GLY A 23 -8.56 -10.73 -6.82
CA GLY A 23 -9.13 -12.07 -6.69
C GLY A 23 -10.26 -12.21 -5.66
N ALA A 24 -10.61 -11.14 -4.96
CA ALA A 24 -11.73 -11.04 -4.03
C ALA A 24 -12.66 -9.89 -4.46
N GLY A 25 -12.58 -8.72 -3.82
CA GLY A 25 -13.46 -7.58 -4.09
C GLY A 25 -13.21 -6.80 -5.39
N ALA A 26 -12.16 -7.15 -6.16
CA ALA A 26 -11.85 -6.50 -7.42
C ALA A 26 -12.10 -7.40 -8.64
N VAL A 27 -12.69 -8.58 -8.47
CA VAL A 27 -12.98 -9.52 -9.56
C VAL A 27 -13.78 -8.83 -10.66
N PHE A 28 -13.38 -9.11 -11.90
CA PHE A 28 -13.95 -8.52 -13.10
C PHE A 28 -14.36 -9.63 -14.07
N PHE A 29 -15.42 -9.39 -14.86
CA PHE A 29 -15.86 -10.29 -15.91
C PHE A 29 -15.77 -9.55 -17.23
N ASP A 30 -15.09 -10.12 -18.22
CA ASP A 30 -15.01 -9.54 -19.55
C ASP A 30 -16.30 -9.81 -20.35
N VAL A 31 -16.40 -9.25 -21.56
CA VAL A 31 -17.60 -9.32 -22.42
C VAL A 31 -18.00 -10.74 -22.83
N ASP A 32 -17.07 -11.68 -22.76
CA ASP A 32 -17.26 -13.11 -23.01
C ASP A 32 -17.60 -13.92 -21.75
N GLY A 33 -17.70 -13.26 -20.59
CA GLY A 33 -17.96 -13.89 -19.29
C GLY A 33 -16.72 -14.47 -18.62
N VAL A 34 -15.52 -14.29 -19.16
CA VAL A 34 -14.28 -14.76 -18.53
C VAL A 34 -14.04 -14.00 -17.23
N ARG A 35 -13.87 -14.75 -16.14
CA ARG A 35 -13.58 -14.21 -14.80
C ARG A 35 -12.09 -13.88 -14.66
N LEU A 36 -11.79 -12.61 -14.43
CA LEU A 36 -10.46 -12.08 -14.19
C LEU A 36 -10.30 -11.61 -12.73
N PRO A 37 -9.09 -11.72 -12.15
CA PRO A 37 -8.89 -11.39 -10.73
C PRO A 37 -8.97 -9.89 -10.45
N CYS A 38 -8.70 -9.05 -11.45
CA CYS A 38 -9.01 -7.62 -11.46
C CYS A 38 -9.00 -7.06 -12.88
N PRO A 39 -9.55 -5.85 -13.12
CA PRO A 39 -9.57 -5.24 -14.46
C PRO A 39 -8.18 -5.01 -15.06
N PHE A 40 -7.14 -4.86 -14.24
CA PHE A 40 -5.76 -4.69 -14.71
C PHE A 40 -5.16 -6.00 -15.25
N CYS A 41 -5.59 -7.14 -14.70
CA CYS A 41 -5.14 -8.48 -15.09
C CYS A 41 -5.97 -8.99 -16.28
N SER A 42 -5.78 -8.36 -17.44
CA SER A 42 -6.50 -8.66 -18.67
C SER A 42 -5.55 -8.97 -19.83
N PRO A 43 -6.06 -9.59 -20.92
CA PRO A 43 -5.28 -9.87 -22.13
C PRO A 43 -4.68 -8.63 -22.80
N MET A 44 -5.19 -7.44 -22.50
CA MET A 44 -4.63 -6.17 -22.99
C MET A 44 -3.32 -5.78 -22.29
N THR A 45 -3.10 -6.30 -21.07
CA THR A 45 -1.93 -5.99 -20.25
C THR A 45 -0.92 -7.13 -20.24
N PHE A 46 -1.38 -8.38 -20.35
CA PHE A 46 -0.57 -9.58 -20.16
C PHE A 46 -0.68 -10.52 -21.37
N ASP A 47 0.43 -11.16 -21.71
CA ASP A 47 0.46 -12.27 -22.67
C ASP A 47 -0.23 -13.52 -22.13
N GLU A 48 -0.49 -14.49 -23.01
CA GLU A 48 -1.20 -15.73 -22.66
C GLU A 48 -0.52 -16.55 -21.55
N ASN A 49 0.81 -16.62 -21.51
CA ASN A 49 1.53 -17.38 -20.48
C ASN A 49 1.42 -16.70 -19.11
N SER A 50 1.52 -15.37 -19.10
CA SER A 50 1.28 -14.55 -17.92
C SER A 50 -0.16 -14.71 -17.44
N MET A 51 -1.13 -14.69 -18.35
CA MET A 51 -2.55 -14.88 -18.02
C MET A 51 -2.83 -16.28 -17.44
N ASP A 52 -2.24 -17.33 -17.99
CA ASP A 52 -2.34 -18.69 -17.45
C ASP A 52 -1.81 -18.74 -16.01
N SER A 53 -0.63 -18.15 -15.77
CA SER A 53 -0.01 -18.05 -14.44
C SER A 53 -0.89 -17.28 -13.44
N ILE A 54 -1.46 -16.15 -13.88
CA ILE A 54 -2.35 -15.31 -13.07
C ILE A 54 -3.65 -16.05 -12.75
N SER A 55 -4.22 -16.79 -13.69
CA SER A 55 -5.50 -17.51 -13.52
C SER A 55 -5.41 -18.66 -12.51
N LYS A 56 -4.26 -19.34 -12.47
CA LYS A 56 -3.99 -20.48 -11.58
C LYS A 56 -3.51 -20.06 -10.18
N TYR A 57 -3.30 -18.77 -9.96
CA TYR A 57 -2.76 -18.26 -8.71
C TYR A 57 -3.78 -18.39 -7.56
N ASP A 58 -3.30 -18.75 -6.37
CA ASP A 58 -4.16 -18.79 -5.18
C ASP A 58 -4.32 -17.38 -4.58
N TYR A 59 -5.50 -16.79 -4.81
CA TYR A 59 -5.88 -15.47 -4.29
C TYR A 59 -6.47 -15.52 -2.88
N SER A 60 -6.73 -16.70 -2.31
CA SER A 60 -7.35 -16.82 -0.98
C SER A 60 -6.36 -16.51 0.14
N SER A 61 -5.09 -16.90 -0.05
CA SER A 61 -4.02 -16.64 0.92
C SER A 61 -3.41 -15.24 0.75
N ALA A 62 -3.41 -14.45 1.82
CA ALA A 62 -2.75 -13.15 1.83
C ALA A 62 -1.22 -13.26 1.75
N ASP A 63 -0.63 -14.34 2.26
CA ASP A 63 0.81 -14.60 2.24
C ASP A 63 1.39 -14.66 0.84
N ASN A 64 0.55 -14.97 -0.15
CA ASN A 64 0.90 -14.97 -1.56
C ASN A 64 1.14 -13.55 -2.13
N PHE A 65 0.80 -12.49 -1.38
CA PHE A 65 0.92 -11.10 -1.82
C PHE A 65 1.84 -10.27 -0.92
N ILE A 66 2.46 -10.91 0.07
CA ILE A 66 3.28 -10.23 1.06
C ILE A 66 4.74 -10.32 0.66
N ASP A 67 5.34 -9.14 0.61
CA ASP A 67 6.78 -8.97 0.51
C ASP A 67 7.36 -8.94 1.92
N GLU A 68 8.10 -9.99 2.30
CA GLU A 68 8.58 -10.15 3.67
C GLU A 68 9.53 -9.04 4.11
N GLU A 69 10.35 -8.51 3.19
CA GLU A 69 11.24 -7.39 3.50
C GLU A 69 10.43 -6.14 3.84
N CYS A 70 9.42 -5.81 3.03
CA CYS A 70 8.54 -4.69 3.31
C CYS A 70 7.70 -4.93 4.58
N PHE A 71 7.15 -6.12 4.77
CA PHE A 71 6.32 -6.42 5.95
C PHE A 71 7.12 -6.27 7.26
N SER A 72 8.34 -6.80 7.29
CA SER A 72 9.18 -6.85 8.49
C SER A 72 9.99 -5.57 8.74
N ARG A 73 10.45 -4.86 7.69
CA ARG A 73 11.39 -3.73 7.83
C ARG A 73 10.82 -2.37 7.47
N CYS A 74 9.72 -2.31 6.70
CA CYS A 74 9.18 -1.02 6.28
C CYS A 74 8.17 -0.50 7.30
N TYR A 75 8.47 0.67 7.87
CA TYR A 75 7.59 1.32 8.84
C TYR A 75 6.22 1.68 8.24
N ILE A 76 6.20 2.21 7.01
CA ILE A 76 4.96 2.64 6.34
C ILE A 76 4.20 1.49 5.65
N TYR A 77 4.60 0.23 5.83
CA TYR A 77 3.98 -0.92 5.18
C TYR A 77 2.43 -0.94 5.29
N PRO A 78 1.82 -0.70 6.48
CA PRO A 78 0.37 -0.76 6.64
C PRO A 78 -0.42 0.24 5.81
N VAL A 79 0.24 1.30 5.33
CA VAL A 79 -0.36 2.38 4.54
C VAL A 79 0.29 2.56 3.16
N CYS A 80 1.23 1.68 2.79
CA CYS A 80 1.99 1.79 1.56
C CYS A 80 1.20 1.16 0.40
N PRO A 81 0.67 1.97 -0.53
CA PRO A 81 -0.18 1.46 -1.58
C PRO A 81 0.59 0.63 -2.60
N TYR A 82 -0.06 -0.43 -3.04
CA TYR A 82 0.53 -1.41 -3.93
C TYR A 82 -0.51 -1.99 -4.89
N CYS A 83 -0.25 -1.91 -6.19
CA CYS A 83 -1.07 -2.57 -7.20
C CYS A 83 -0.46 -3.94 -7.52
N ALA A 84 -1.12 -5.02 -7.10
CA ALA A 84 -0.64 -6.38 -7.32
C ALA A 84 -0.49 -6.72 -8.81
N GLY A 85 -1.45 -6.32 -9.66
CA GLY A 85 -1.37 -6.52 -11.11
C GLY A 85 -0.17 -5.79 -11.73
N ALA A 86 0.00 -4.50 -11.45
CA ALA A 86 1.14 -3.74 -11.98
C ALA A 86 2.50 -4.24 -11.47
N ASN A 87 2.52 -4.86 -10.29
CA ASN A 87 3.71 -5.51 -9.80
C ASN A 87 4.02 -6.79 -10.57
N PHE A 88 3.03 -7.64 -10.79
CA PHE A 88 3.21 -8.85 -11.59
C PHE A 88 3.73 -8.51 -12.99
N LEU A 89 3.23 -7.43 -13.60
CA LEU A 89 3.72 -6.93 -14.89
C LEU A 89 5.23 -6.60 -14.91
N THR A 90 5.78 -6.13 -13.79
CA THR A 90 7.18 -5.69 -13.72
C THR A 90 8.11 -6.71 -13.08
N GLN A 91 7.58 -7.57 -12.20
CA GLN A 91 8.38 -8.51 -11.38
C GLN A 91 8.09 -9.97 -11.72
N GLY A 92 7.04 -10.29 -12.48
CA GLY A 92 6.58 -11.66 -12.73
C GLY A 92 6.05 -12.39 -11.48
N THR A 93 5.78 -11.65 -10.40
CA THR A 93 5.32 -12.21 -9.12
C THR A 93 4.43 -11.22 -8.37
N PHE A 94 3.58 -11.73 -7.47
CA PHE A 94 2.80 -10.91 -6.55
C PHE A 94 3.51 -10.69 -5.20
N LYS A 95 4.53 -11.50 -4.87
CA LYS A 95 5.22 -11.47 -3.57
C LYS A 95 6.30 -10.40 -3.47
N THR A 96 7.14 -10.26 -4.49
CA THR A 96 8.25 -9.30 -4.46
C THR A 96 7.79 -7.98 -5.02
N ARG A 97 7.75 -6.93 -4.20
CA ARG A 97 7.33 -5.58 -4.61
C ARG A 97 8.42 -4.89 -5.43
N ASP A 98 8.03 -4.24 -6.52
CA ASP A 98 8.86 -3.29 -7.25
C ASP A 98 9.21 -2.09 -6.35
N LYS A 99 10.49 -2.02 -5.93
CA LYS A 99 11.00 -1.00 -5.02
C LYS A 99 11.30 0.33 -5.70
N SER A 100 11.24 0.43 -7.03
CA SER A 100 11.48 1.69 -7.75
C SER A 100 10.53 2.81 -7.30
N LYS A 101 9.34 2.42 -6.82
CA LYS A 101 8.30 3.33 -6.31
C LYS A 101 8.43 3.65 -4.82
N CYS A 102 9.33 3.00 -4.06
CA CYS A 102 9.42 3.20 -2.61
C CYS A 102 9.73 4.66 -2.24
N ARG A 103 10.64 5.30 -2.96
CA ARG A 103 11.04 6.69 -2.68
C ARG A 103 9.86 7.66 -2.80
N ILE A 104 9.04 7.54 -3.85
CA ILE A 104 7.84 8.37 -3.99
C ILE A 104 6.78 8.03 -2.92
N GLN A 105 6.63 6.75 -2.53
CA GLN A 105 5.69 6.39 -1.47
C GLN A 105 6.07 6.97 -0.11
N LYS A 106 7.36 7.01 0.24
CA LYS A 106 7.86 7.68 1.45
C LYS A 106 7.57 9.18 1.42
N LEU A 107 7.86 9.84 0.29
CA LEU A 107 7.59 11.26 0.12
C LEU A 107 6.11 11.58 0.30
N ILE A 108 5.22 10.79 -0.32
CA ILE A 108 3.77 10.96 -0.14
C ILE A 108 3.37 10.75 1.33
N THR A 109 3.91 9.75 2.03
CA THR A 109 3.63 9.56 3.47
C THR A 109 4.10 10.75 4.29
N LEU A 110 5.26 11.34 3.99
CA LEU A 110 5.78 12.50 4.69
C LEU A 110 4.83 13.71 4.57
N PHE A 111 4.34 13.99 3.36
CA PHE A 111 3.35 15.05 3.14
C PHE A 111 1.97 14.70 3.71
N SER A 112 1.59 13.41 3.72
CA SER A 112 0.40 12.95 4.43
C SER A 112 0.51 13.22 5.93
N ALA A 113 1.66 12.96 6.55
CA ALA A 113 1.88 13.24 7.97
C ALA A 113 1.79 14.74 8.28
N ASP A 114 2.35 15.60 7.42
CA ASP A 114 2.21 17.05 7.58
C ASP A 114 0.74 17.52 7.46
N LEU A 115 0.02 17.01 6.46
CA LEU A 115 -1.40 17.29 6.29
C LEU A 115 -2.21 16.85 7.52
N GLU A 116 -1.93 15.65 8.04
CA GLU A 116 -2.58 15.12 9.23
C GLU A 116 -2.27 15.93 10.49
N ALA A 117 -1.05 16.44 10.65
CA ALA A 117 -0.69 17.34 11.74
C ALA A 117 -1.50 18.64 11.69
N ARG A 118 -1.61 19.26 10.50
CA ARG A 118 -2.42 20.48 10.30
C ARG A 118 -3.90 20.24 10.60
N ARG A 119 -4.43 19.06 10.26
CA ARG A 119 -5.82 18.68 10.57
C ARG A 119 -6.05 18.56 12.07
N ILE A 120 -5.12 17.94 12.79
CA ILE A 120 -5.15 17.84 14.26
C ILE A 120 -5.14 19.23 14.89
N ILE A 121 -4.24 20.12 14.48
CA ILE A 121 -4.17 21.49 15.01
C ILE A 121 -5.47 22.25 14.77
N LYS A 122 -6.08 22.07 13.59
CA LYS A 122 -7.31 22.78 13.22
C LYS A 122 -8.55 22.29 13.99
N ASN A 123 -8.68 20.99 14.21
CA ASN A 123 -9.86 20.38 14.86
C ASN A 123 -9.46 19.18 15.74
N PRO A 124 -8.81 19.40 16.89
CA PRO A 124 -8.32 18.32 17.75
C PRO A 124 -9.46 17.45 18.33
N GLN A 125 -10.63 18.05 18.59
CA GLN A 125 -11.82 17.39 19.15
C GLN A 125 -12.47 16.33 18.23
N ASN A 126 -12.02 16.19 16.98
CA ASN A 126 -12.57 15.21 16.04
C ASN A 126 -11.99 13.81 16.21
N LEU A 127 -10.99 13.63 17.08
CA LEU A 127 -10.30 12.37 17.30
C LEU A 127 -10.50 11.92 18.74
N SER A 128 -10.65 10.63 18.96
CA SER A 128 -10.51 10.07 20.31
C SER A 128 -9.08 10.24 20.82
N GLU A 129 -8.89 10.22 22.15
CA GLU A 129 -7.56 10.35 22.75
C GLU A 129 -6.58 9.27 22.25
N SER A 130 -7.07 8.03 22.08
CA SER A 130 -6.30 6.91 21.56
C SER A 130 -5.85 7.14 20.12
N GLU A 131 -6.78 7.55 19.24
CA GLU A 131 -6.45 7.87 17.85
C GLU A 131 -5.46 9.03 17.75
N LEU A 132 -5.65 10.07 18.57
CA LEU A 132 -4.74 11.21 18.62
C LEU A 132 -3.33 10.78 19.01
N PHE A 133 -3.19 9.95 20.05
CA PHE A 133 -1.91 9.43 20.51
C PHE A 133 -1.16 8.66 19.40
N TYR A 134 -1.79 7.66 18.79
CA TYR A 134 -1.16 6.88 17.73
C TYR A 134 -0.81 7.72 16.51
N LYS A 135 -1.66 8.70 16.18
CA LYS A 135 -1.47 9.54 15.02
C LYS A 135 -0.33 10.54 15.22
N ILE A 136 -0.18 11.12 16.40
CA ILE A 136 0.97 11.99 16.74
C ILE A 136 2.27 11.18 16.69
N ASN A 137 2.33 10.02 17.35
CA ASN A 137 3.52 9.17 17.32
C ASN A 137 3.91 8.78 15.90
N ALA A 138 2.91 8.43 15.07
CA ALA A 138 3.16 8.11 13.67
C ALA A 138 3.72 9.30 12.89
N ILE A 139 3.20 10.51 13.10
CA ILE A 139 3.69 11.72 12.45
C ILE A 139 5.16 11.97 12.81
N GLU A 140 5.49 11.90 14.10
CA GLU A 140 6.87 12.10 14.58
C GLU A 140 7.81 11.06 13.96
N LYS A 141 7.42 9.78 13.97
CA LYS A 141 8.25 8.70 13.43
C LYS A 141 8.44 8.80 11.92
N VAL A 142 7.39 9.15 11.16
CA VAL A 142 7.51 9.39 9.70
C VAL A 142 8.49 10.52 9.41
N ARG A 143 8.45 11.61 10.18
CA ARG A 143 9.38 12.74 10.03
C ARG A 143 10.81 12.33 10.36
N GLU A 144 11.02 11.66 11.50
CA GLU A 144 12.33 11.15 11.91
C GLU A 144 12.98 10.27 10.84
N LEU A 145 12.21 9.34 10.27
CA LEU A 145 12.73 8.34 9.32
C LEU A 145 12.98 8.89 7.91
N TYR A 146 12.21 9.88 7.45
CA TYR A 146 12.19 10.25 6.03
C TYR A 146 12.47 11.72 5.73
N LEU A 147 12.41 12.63 6.72
CA LEU A 147 12.57 14.07 6.45
C LEU A 147 13.92 14.38 5.79
N SER A 148 15.01 13.84 6.34
CA SER A 148 16.38 14.05 5.85
C SER A 148 16.58 13.61 4.40
N GLU A 149 15.88 12.55 3.95
CA GLU A 149 15.93 12.07 2.56
C GLU A 149 15.32 13.09 1.57
N PHE A 150 14.45 13.98 2.04
CA PHE A 150 13.61 14.85 1.21
C PHE A 150 13.71 16.35 1.54
N GLU A 151 14.65 16.78 2.37
CA GLU A 151 14.82 18.19 2.80
C GLU A 151 14.78 19.18 1.63
N LYS A 152 15.44 18.84 0.51
CA LYS A 152 15.48 19.68 -0.70
C LYS A 152 14.13 20.00 -1.34
N TYR A 153 13.07 19.26 -1.00
CA TYR A 153 11.71 19.46 -1.52
C TYR A 153 10.79 20.18 -0.53
N ILE A 154 11.30 20.51 0.67
CA ILE A 154 10.52 21.04 1.79
C ILE A 154 10.91 22.51 2.10
N ILE A 155 11.97 23.01 1.47
CA ILE A 155 12.41 24.41 1.50
C ILE A 155 11.51 25.28 0.61
#